data_AF-A0A060ZG17-F1
#
_entry.id   AF-A0A060ZG17-F1
#
_cell.length_a   1.000
_cell.length_b   1.000
_cell.length_c   1.000
_cell.angle_alpha   90.00
_cell.angle_beta   90.00
_cell.angle_gamma   90.00
#
_symmetry.space_group_name_H-M   'P 1'
#
loop_
_entity.id
_entity.type
_entity.pdbx_description
1 polymer ?
#
loop_
_entity_poly.entity_id
_entity_poly.type
_entity_poly.pdbx_seq_one_letter_code
_entity_poly.pdbx_strand_id
1 'polypeptide(L)'
;MAWRWVLAAILATSSLSLLGSAYDEFTSDTLINNVVQDPITSRLYVGTVNALYQLDQSLHPEAHTRTGPELDNRQCTPPVTSCEEAVETDNHNKLLLIHPSKDTLIVCGSLYRGICSLRNLSNVEQLLYFSDTKGEKSYVASAEESVSVVGVMSYYFNKDKGNFTVFLVAKGYGSHDSTKLISTRILQVHSDWVLFESIIEASAVQSNPFTLRYLHDFRHVFKDEGFVYFLFSRTLGAQDSGTKNFTFISRMCENDHNYYSYTELQLNCSAGNKYNKVQAAYVTLPGEALAKNMSSSGWYGPVGAQDKVSIYFPPLTI
;
A
#
# COMPACT_ATOMS: atom_id res chain seq x y z
N MET A 1 -49.00 -49.07 12.14
CA MET A 1 -48.82 -48.78 10.70
C MET A 1 -48.78 -47.26 10.41
N ALA A 2 -48.21 -46.42 11.29
CA ALA A 2 -48.19 -44.95 11.12
C ALA A 2 -46.78 -44.32 11.15
N TRP A 3 -45.71 -45.12 11.24
CA TRP A 3 -44.33 -44.61 11.29
C TRP A 3 -43.69 -44.45 9.90
N ARG A 4 -44.17 -45.19 8.89
CA ARG A 4 -43.51 -45.25 7.58
C ARG A 4 -43.76 -44.03 6.67
N TRP A 5 -44.75 -43.20 6.98
CA TRP A 5 -45.11 -42.04 6.13
C TRP A 5 -44.47 -40.72 6.59
N VAL A 6 -43.94 -40.64 7.82
CA VAL A 6 -43.29 -39.42 8.32
C VAL A 6 -41.87 -39.25 7.74
N LEU A 7 -41.17 -40.35 7.45
CA LEU A 7 -39.81 -40.30 6.90
C LEU A 7 -39.76 -39.85 5.43
N ALA A 8 -40.81 -40.07 4.65
CA ALA A 8 -40.85 -39.64 3.24
C ALA A 8 -41.08 -38.13 3.09
N ALA A 9 -41.80 -37.50 4.02
CA ALA A 9 -42.03 -36.05 4.01
C ALA A 9 -40.78 -35.27 4.45
N ILE A 10 -39.94 -35.84 5.32
CA ILE A 10 -38.69 -35.20 5.79
C ILE A 10 -37.59 -35.29 4.72
N LEU A 11 -37.55 -36.35 3.92
CA LEU A 11 -36.60 -36.52 2.81
C LEU A 11 -36.95 -35.68 1.57
N ALA A 12 -38.19 -35.22 1.42
CA ALA A 12 -38.59 -34.31 0.34
C ALA A 12 -38.41 -32.82 0.68
N THR A 13 -38.23 -32.47 1.96
CA THR A 13 -37.91 -31.10 2.41
C THR A 13 -36.43 -30.85 2.64
N SER A 14 -35.57 -31.88 2.60
CA SER A 14 -34.12 -31.73 2.75
C SER A 14 -33.36 -31.48 1.44
N SER A 15 -34.05 -31.40 0.30
CA SER A 15 -33.45 -31.06 -0.99
C SER A 15 -33.68 -29.59 -1.41
N LEU A 16 -34.42 -28.81 -0.60
CA LEU A 16 -34.64 -27.37 -0.81
C LEU A 16 -34.15 -26.55 0.40
N SER A 17 -32.89 -26.73 0.75
CA SER A 17 -32.10 -25.66 1.37
C SER A 17 -30.94 -25.34 0.42
N LEU A 18 -31.25 -24.51 -0.58
CA LEU A 18 -30.65 -23.18 -0.73
C LEU A 18 -29.14 -23.31 -0.93
N LEU A 19 -28.69 -23.44 -2.18
CA LEU A 19 -27.95 -22.36 -2.83
C LEU A 19 -27.38 -21.41 -1.77
N GLY A 20 -26.21 -21.77 -1.23
CA GLY A 20 -25.35 -20.74 -0.68
C GLY A 20 -25.23 -19.70 -1.78
N SER A 21 -25.48 -18.43 -1.46
CA SER A 21 -25.15 -17.34 -2.37
C SER A 21 -23.74 -17.63 -2.86
N ALA A 22 -23.60 -18.04 -4.12
CA ALA A 22 -22.29 -18.20 -4.72
C ALA A 22 -21.78 -16.77 -4.79
N TYR A 23 -20.97 -16.40 -3.79
CA TYR A 23 -20.25 -15.16 -3.86
C TYR A 23 -19.31 -15.30 -5.04
N ASP A 24 -19.31 -14.29 -5.91
CA ASP A 24 -18.29 -14.20 -6.94
C ASP A 24 -16.93 -14.26 -6.24
N GLU A 25 -16.03 -15.10 -6.73
CA GLU A 25 -14.69 -15.32 -6.18
C GLU A 25 -13.68 -15.31 -7.32
N PHE A 26 -12.57 -14.61 -7.10
CA PHE A 26 -11.40 -14.68 -7.96
C PHE A 26 -10.27 -15.44 -7.26
N THR A 27 -9.72 -16.43 -7.95
CA THR A 27 -8.54 -17.18 -7.51
C THR A 27 -7.38 -16.87 -8.45
N SER A 28 -6.23 -16.49 -7.89
CA SER A 28 -4.98 -16.34 -8.63
C SER A 28 -4.08 -17.56 -8.43
N ASP A 29 -3.26 -17.86 -9.44
CA ASP A 29 -2.28 -18.96 -9.38
C ASP A 29 -1.19 -18.73 -8.31
N THR A 30 -0.91 -17.46 -8.01
CA THR A 30 0.13 -17.03 -7.08
C THR A 30 -0.42 -16.11 -6.00
N LEU A 31 0.39 -15.85 -4.96
CA LEU A 31 -0.01 -15.04 -3.81
C LEU A 31 -0.43 -13.62 -4.23
N ILE A 32 -1.61 -13.19 -3.77
CA ILE A 32 -2.08 -11.80 -3.91
C ILE A 32 -1.32 -10.91 -2.94
N ASN A 33 -0.75 -9.81 -3.43
CA ASN A 33 -0.03 -8.84 -2.61
C ASN A 33 -0.83 -7.56 -2.37
N ASN A 34 -1.42 -6.98 -3.43
CA ASN A 34 -2.19 -5.74 -3.33
C ASN A 34 -3.44 -5.79 -4.20
N VAL A 35 -4.50 -5.13 -3.74
CA VAL A 35 -5.75 -4.95 -4.45
C VAL A 35 -6.13 -3.48 -4.39
N VAL A 36 -6.53 -2.91 -5.53
CA VAL A 36 -7.10 -1.55 -5.58
C VAL A 36 -8.35 -1.56 -6.44
N GLN A 37 -9.37 -0.82 -6.00
CA GLN A 37 -10.60 -0.59 -6.75
C GLN A 37 -10.57 0.77 -7.41
N ASP A 38 -10.95 0.85 -8.67
CA ASP A 38 -11.24 2.13 -9.31
C ASP A 38 -12.56 2.69 -8.76
N PRO A 39 -12.56 3.84 -8.07
CA PRO A 39 -13.79 4.44 -7.53
C PRO A 39 -14.78 4.88 -8.62
N ILE A 40 -14.35 5.00 -9.88
CA ILE A 40 -15.21 5.44 -11.00
C ILE A 40 -15.87 4.23 -11.67
N THR A 41 -15.08 3.26 -12.14
CA THR A 41 -15.60 2.10 -12.89
C THR A 41 -15.96 0.91 -12.01
N SER A 42 -15.60 0.94 -10.72
CA SER A 42 -15.70 -0.21 -9.79
C SER A 42 -14.88 -1.44 -10.17
N ARG A 43 -14.04 -1.36 -11.22
CA ARG A 43 -13.07 -2.40 -11.59
C ARG A 43 -12.05 -2.62 -10.49
N LEU A 44 -11.57 -3.84 -10.40
CA LEU A 44 -10.53 -4.23 -9.45
C LEU A 44 -9.24 -4.55 -10.18
N TYR A 45 -8.13 -4.11 -9.61
CA TYR A 45 -6.80 -4.44 -10.07
C TYR A 45 -6.10 -5.22 -8.97
N VAL A 46 -5.62 -6.41 -9.31
CA VAL A 46 -5.04 -7.37 -8.37
C VAL A 46 -3.61 -7.63 -8.76
N GLY A 47 -2.67 -7.15 -7.93
CA GLY A 47 -1.25 -7.43 -8.07
C GLY A 47 -0.87 -8.68 -7.29
N THR A 48 -0.33 -9.67 -7.99
CA THR A 48 0.14 -10.93 -7.41
C THR A 48 1.63 -11.10 -7.65
N VAL A 49 2.20 -12.20 -7.16
CA VAL A 49 3.56 -12.60 -7.54
C VAL A 49 3.57 -12.97 -9.03
N ASN A 50 4.42 -12.30 -9.81
CA ASN A 50 4.61 -12.52 -11.25
C ASN A 50 3.44 -12.17 -12.18
N ALA A 51 2.32 -11.64 -11.67
CA ALA A 51 1.19 -11.24 -12.51
C ALA A 51 0.43 -10.02 -11.98
N LEU A 52 -0.33 -9.39 -12.89
CA LEU A 52 -1.28 -8.33 -12.63
C LEU A 52 -2.58 -8.65 -13.36
N TYR A 53 -3.69 -8.63 -12.64
CA TYR A 53 -5.03 -8.90 -13.16
C TYR A 53 -5.89 -7.65 -13.11
N GLN A 54 -6.75 -7.50 -14.11
CA GLN A 54 -7.86 -6.56 -14.16
C GLN A 54 -9.15 -7.37 -14.14
N LEU A 55 -10.00 -7.07 -13.16
CA LEU A 55 -11.29 -7.74 -12.95
C LEU A 55 -12.43 -6.72 -13.06
N ASP A 56 -13.58 -7.20 -13.49
CA ASP A 56 -14.82 -6.44 -13.38
C ASP A 56 -15.36 -6.43 -11.92
N GLN A 57 -16.51 -5.79 -11.73
CA GLN A 57 -17.17 -5.69 -10.42
C GLN A 57 -17.63 -7.05 -9.87
N SER A 58 -17.81 -8.05 -10.74
CA SER A 58 -18.21 -9.42 -10.41
C SER A 58 -17.00 -10.36 -10.34
N LEU A 59 -15.78 -9.82 -10.17
CA LEU A 59 -14.53 -10.57 -10.05
C LEU A 59 -14.17 -11.43 -11.28
N HIS A 60 -14.79 -11.20 -12.43
CA HIS A 60 -14.43 -11.89 -13.65
C HIS A 60 -13.19 -11.22 -14.28
N PRO A 61 -12.18 -12.00 -14.69
CA PRO A 61 -11.00 -11.45 -15.36
C PRO A 61 -11.35 -10.83 -16.72
N GLU A 62 -11.03 -9.55 -16.89
CA GLU A 62 -11.13 -8.85 -18.18
C GLU A 62 -9.78 -8.88 -18.94
N ALA A 63 -8.66 -8.70 -18.24
CA ALA A 63 -7.31 -8.70 -18.80
C ALA A 63 -6.27 -9.10 -17.73
N HIS A 64 -5.12 -9.62 -18.16
CA HIS A 64 -4.01 -9.94 -17.25
C HIS A 64 -2.66 -9.85 -17.96
N THR A 65 -1.60 -9.58 -17.21
CA THR A 65 -0.23 -9.50 -17.75
C THR A 65 0.76 -10.14 -16.80
N ARG A 66 1.74 -10.85 -17.37
CA ARG A 66 2.92 -11.33 -16.65
C ARG A 66 3.81 -10.15 -16.24
N THR A 67 4.32 -10.18 -15.02
CA THR A 67 5.26 -9.20 -14.46
C THR A 67 6.59 -9.83 -14.03
N GLY A 68 6.69 -11.15 -14.05
CA GLY A 68 7.89 -11.92 -13.75
C GLY A 68 7.65 -13.43 -13.93
N PRO A 69 8.56 -14.30 -13.50
CA PRO A 69 9.89 -13.97 -12.96
C PRO A 69 10.79 -13.33 -14.02
N GLU A 70 11.88 -12.69 -13.63
CA GLU A 70 12.91 -12.20 -14.57
C GLU A 70 14.29 -12.45 -13.99
N LEU A 71 15.33 -12.40 -14.83
CA LEU A 71 16.71 -12.39 -14.35
C LEU A 71 16.97 -11.13 -13.53
N ASP A 72 17.19 -11.32 -12.23
CA ASP A 72 17.56 -10.27 -11.27
C ASP A 72 18.27 -10.88 -10.08
N ASN A 73 18.89 -10.04 -9.26
CA ASN A 73 19.39 -10.40 -7.95
C ASN A 73 19.46 -9.11 -7.11
N ARG A 74 19.17 -9.20 -5.80
CA ARG A 74 19.12 -8.03 -4.90
C ARG A 74 20.42 -7.23 -4.86
N GLN A 75 21.55 -7.85 -5.20
CA GLN A 75 22.86 -7.22 -5.28
C GLN A 75 23.11 -6.53 -6.62
N CYS A 76 22.37 -6.86 -7.68
CA CYS A 76 22.50 -6.23 -8.99
C CYS A 76 21.99 -4.79 -8.97
N THR A 77 22.57 -3.95 -9.83
CA THR A 77 22.05 -2.63 -10.14
C THR A 77 21.52 -2.68 -11.57
N PRO A 78 20.23 -2.34 -11.80
CA PRO A 78 19.67 -2.25 -13.15
C PRO A 78 20.48 -1.31 -14.07
N PRO A 79 20.64 -1.62 -15.37
CA PRO A 79 20.13 -2.82 -16.07
C PRO A 79 20.91 -4.10 -15.70
N VAL A 80 20.21 -5.24 -15.61
CA VAL A 80 20.77 -6.50 -15.08
C VAL A 80 21.72 -7.21 -16.05
N THR A 81 21.83 -6.76 -17.29
CA THR A 81 22.58 -7.43 -18.38
C THR A 81 24.04 -7.77 -18.07
N SER A 82 24.68 -7.07 -17.13
CA SER A 82 26.08 -7.28 -16.75
C SER A 82 26.25 -7.90 -15.35
N CYS A 83 25.17 -8.40 -14.74
CA CYS A 83 25.21 -8.99 -13.41
C CYS A 83 25.32 -10.51 -13.50
N GLU A 84 26.48 -11.06 -13.12
CA GLU A 84 26.73 -12.50 -13.19
C GLU A 84 25.94 -13.30 -12.14
N GLU A 85 25.55 -12.64 -11.04
CA GLU A 85 24.78 -13.24 -9.95
C GLU A 85 23.26 -13.24 -10.21
N ALA A 86 22.81 -12.72 -11.36
CA ALA A 86 21.41 -12.66 -11.71
C ALA A 86 20.82 -14.06 -11.91
N VAL A 87 19.66 -14.30 -11.30
CA VAL A 87 18.92 -15.56 -11.39
C VAL A 87 17.44 -15.26 -11.64
N GLU A 88 16.70 -16.25 -12.12
CA GLU A 88 15.23 -16.16 -12.21
C GLU A 88 14.67 -15.83 -10.83
N THR A 89 14.13 -14.63 -10.70
CA THR A 89 13.64 -14.06 -9.45
C THR A 89 12.20 -13.64 -9.62
N ASP A 90 11.38 -13.96 -8.63
CA ASP A 90 9.97 -13.59 -8.61
C ASP A 90 9.76 -12.08 -8.41
N ASN A 91 8.76 -11.55 -9.11
CA ASN A 91 8.31 -10.18 -8.97
C ASN A 91 7.10 -10.09 -8.04
N HIS A 92 7.32 -9.67 -6.81
CA HIS A 92 6.26 -9.40 -5.85
C HIS A 92 5.68 -8.01 -6.09
N ASN A 93 4.36 -7.89 -6.21
CA ASN A 93 3.74 -6.58 -6.34
C ASN A 93 3.87 -5.83 -4.99
N LYS A 94 4.54 -4.68 -5.00
CA LYS A 94 4.84 -3.88 -3.79
C LYS A 94 3.89 -2.71 -3.61
N LEU A 95 3.40 -2.14 -4.71
CA LEU A 95 2.50 -1.00 -4.69
C LEU A 95 1.60 -1.03 -5.93
N LEU A 96 0.32 -0.70 -5.72
CA LEU A 96 -0.68 -0.57 -6.76
C LEU A 96 -1.50 0.70 -6.49
N LEU A 97 -1.43 1.69 -7.38
CA LEU A 97 -2.11 2.98 -7.21
C LEU A 97 -2.76 3.44 -8.50
N ILE A 98 -3.98 3.97 -8.40
CA ILE A 98 -4.73 4.52 -9.53
C ILE A 98 -4.45 6.02 -9.64
N HIS A 99 -4.12 6.48 -10.85
CA HIS A 99 -4.04 7.90 -11.12
C HIS A 99 -5.45 8.51 -11.18
N PRO A 100 -5.78 9.57 -10.41
CA PRO A 100 -7.17 10.01 -10.23
C PRO A 100 -7.79 10.66 -11.48
N SER A 101 -6.97 11.23 -12.37
CA SER A 101 -7.41 11.99 -13.54
C SER A 101 -6.88 11.47 -14.88
N LYS A 102 -6.16 10.34 -14.87
CA LYS A 102 -5.62 9.73 -16.09
C LYS A 102 -5.96 8.26 -16.06
N ASP A 103 -6.15 7.68 -17.24
CA ASP A 103 -6.41 6.26 -17.44
C ASP A 103 -5.10 5.46 -17.23
N THR A 104 -4.54 5.54 -16.02
CA THR A 104 -3.19 5.06 -15.70
C THR A 104 -3.13 4.42 -14.32
N LEU A 105 -2.54 3.23 -14.30
CA LEU A 105 -2.24 2.45 -13.10
C LEU A 105 -0.73 2.50 -12.85
N ILE A 106 -0.34 2.89 -11.64
CA ILE A 106 1.04 2.82 -11.15
C ILE A 106 1.25 1.45 -10.51
N VAL A 107 2.24 0.71 -11.00
CA VAL A 107 2.55 -0.66 -10.55
C VAL A 107 4.02 -0.74 -10.19
N CYS A 108 4.34 -1.00 -8.92
CA CYS A 108 5.73 -1.19 -8.47
C CYS A 108 5.96 -2.64 -8.05
N GLY A 109 7.03 -3.23 -8.56
CA GLY A 109 7.46 -4.60 -8.25
C GLY A 109 8.61 -4.66 -7.25
N SER A 110 9.06 -5.86 -6.92
CA SER A 110 10.30 -6.10 -6.18
C SER A 110 11.51 -6.17 -7.11
N LEU A 111 11.32 -6.57 -8.36
CA LEU A 111 12.41 -6.64 -9.34
C LEU A 111 13.09 -5.29 -9.54
N TYR A 112 14.35 -5.35 -9.92
CA TYR A 112 15.15 -4.22 -10.36
C TYR A 112 15.24 -3.12 -9.31
N ARG A 113 15.53 -3.49 -8.05
CA ARG A 113 15.59 -2.55 -6.91
C ARG A 113 14.26 -1.81 -6.63
N GLY A 114 13.14 -2.37 -7.06
CA GLY A 114 11.82 -1.81 -6.77
C GLY A 114 11.39 -0.69 -7.71
N ILE A 115 11.64 -0.85 -9.02
CA ILE A 115 11.20 0.09 -10.06
C ILE A 115 9.68 -0.03 -10.28
N CYS A 116 9.06 1.10 -10.62
CA CYS A 116 7.65 1.17 -11.01
C CYS A 116 7.47 1.23 -12.53
N SER A 117 6.27 0.89 -12.96
CA SER A 117 5.77 1.03 -14.32
C SER A 117 4.43 1.77 -14.32
N LEU A 118 4.09 2.34 -15.48
CA LEU A 118 2.75 2.87 -15.76
C LEU A 118 2.07 1.93 -16.74
N ARG A 119 0.84 1.54 -16.45
CA ARG A 119 0.00 0.72 -17.32
C ARG A 119 -1.32 1.43 -17.60
N ASN A 120 -1.94 1.11 -18.73
CA ASN A 120 -3.26 1.63 -19.05
C ASN A 120 -4.29 1.02 -18.09
N LEU A 121 -5.15 1.85 -17.50
CA LEU A 121 -6.16 1.41 -16.54
C LEU A 121 -7.34 0.73 -17.26
N SER A 122 -7.65 1.10 -18.51
CA SER A 122 -8.64 0.42 -19.36
C SER A 122 -8.20 -0.97 -19.83
N ASN A 123 -6.88 -1.18 -19.99
CA ASN A 123 -6.31 -2.48 -20.33
C ASN A 123 -4.89 -2.61 -19.75
N VAL A 124 -4.76 -3.39 -18.67
CA VAL A 124 -3.48 -3.58 -17.96
C VAL A 124 -2.38 -4.24 -18.78
N GLU A 125 -2.71 -4.91 -19.90
CA GLU A 125 -1.70 -5.46 -20.82
C GLU A 125 -0.88 -4.36 -21.50
N GLN A 126 -1.47 -3.19 -21.68
CA GLN A 126 -0.80 -2.06 -22.32
C GLN A 126 0.15 -1.35 -21.35
N LEU A 127 1.45 -1.59 -21.53
CA LEU A 127 2.52 -0.88 -20.84
C LEU A 127 2.68 0.53 -21.42
N LEU A 128 2.50 1.56 -20.58
CA LEU A 128 2.66 2.96 -20.96
C LEU A 128 4.09 3.46 -20.73
N TYR A 129 4.72 3.00 -19.64
CA TYR A 129 6.10 3.37 -19.31
C TYR A 129 6.77 2.35 -18.39
N PHE A 130 8.02 2.03 -18.70
CA PHE A 130 8.95 1.31 -17.84
C PHE A 130 10.38 1.72 -18.24
N SER A 131 11.28 1.86 -17.26
CA SER A 131 12.68 2.15 -17.54
C SER A 131 13.56 1.69 -16.39
N ASP A 132 14.55 0.85 -16.70
CA ASP A 132 15.55 0.29 -15.80
C ASP A 132 16.91 0.99 -15.89
N THR A 133 17.05 1.96 -16.80
CA THR A 133 18.31 2.68 -17.09
C THR A 133 18.42 4.04 -16.42
N LYS A 134 17.44 4.43 -15.59
CA LYS A 134 17.38 5.75 -14.94
C LYS A 134 18.12 5.83 -13.60
N GLY A 135 18.71 4.72 -13.16
CA GLY A 135 19.52 4.63 -11.95
C GLY A 135 18.72 4.82 -10.66
N GLU A 136 19.45 4.97 -9.56
CA GLU A 136 18.92 4.88 -8.18
C GLU A 136 17.79 5.86 -7.86
N LYS A 137 17.77 7.01 -8.54
CA LYS A 137 16.72 8.00 -8.35
C LYS A 137 15.33 7.50 -8.75
N SER A 138 15.25 6.49 -9.61
CA SER A 138 13.99 5.87 -10.07
C SER A 138 13.52 4.70 -9.19
N TYR A 139 14.31 4.29 -8.20
CA TYR A 139 13.96 3.18 -7.31
C TYR A 139 12.96 3.68 -6.25
N VAL A 140 11.75 3.15 -6.29
CA VAL A 140 10.61 3.64 -5.48
C VAL A 140 10.33 2.67 -4.33
N ALA A 141 10.24 1.38 -4.65
CA ALA A 141 9.89 0.31 -3.71
C ALA A 141 11.15 -0.34 -3.11
N SER A 142 11.03 -1.59 -2.70
CA SER A 142 12.12 -2.42 -2.16
C SER A 142 12.20 -3.74 -2.92
N ALA A 143 13.42 -4.25 -3.11
CA ALA A 143 13.64 -5.60 -3.64
C ALA A 143 13.40 -6.70 -2.60
N GLU A 144 13.29 -6.34 -1.32
CA GLU A 144 12.97 -7.29 -0.26
C GLU A 144 11.46 -7.54 -0.17
N GLU A 145 11.07 -8.81 -0.19
CA GLU A 145 9.66 -9.23 -0.14
C GLU A 145 8.96 -8.74 1.14
N SER A 146 9.64 -8.80 2.28
CA SER A 146 9.11 -8.45 3.60
C SER A 146 8.89 -6.95 3.82
N VAL A 147 9.51 -6.10 3.00
CA VAL A 147 9.46 -4.64 3.16
C VAL A 147 8.15 -4.09 2.62
N SER A 148 7.33 -3.51 3.48
CA SER A 148 6.08 -2.88 3.12
C SER A 148 6.30 -1.58 2.33
N VAL A 149 5.39 -1.30 1.39
CA VAL A 149 5.38 -0.04 0.63
C VAL A 149 3.94 0.45 0.57
N VAL A 150 3.72 1.72 0.91
CA VAL A 150 2.42 2.38 0.85
C VAL A 150 2.57 3.69 0.08
N GLY A 151 1.54 4.09 -0.66
CA GLY A 151 1.58 5.37 -1.34
C GLY A 151 0.21 5.99 -1.53
N VAL A 152 0.20 7.29 -1.77
CA VAL A 152 -1.02 8.06 -2.01
C VAL A 152 -0.79 9.14 -3.06
N MET A 153 -1.79 9.34 -3.90
CA MET A 153 -1.79 10.37 -4.94
C MET A 153 -1.87 11.76 -4.32
N SER A 154 -1.12 12.71 -4.85
CA SER A 154 -0.99 14.08 -4.32
C SER A 154 -0.70 15.07 -5.46
N TYR A 155 -0.60 16.35 -5.13
CA TYR A 155 -0.23 17.41 -6.05
C TYR A 155 0.97 18.18 -5.51
N TYR A 156 1.85 18.59 -6.42
CA TYR A 156 2.99 19.45 -6.13
C TYR A 156 2.80 20.78 -6.84
N PHE A 157 2.85 21.89 -6.10
CA PHE A 157 2.73 23.24 -6.67
C PHE A 157 4.10 23.81 -6.99
N ASN A 158 4.41 24.01 -8.26
CA ASN A 158 5.58 24.78 -8.65
C ASN A 158 5.16 26.17 -9.13
N LYS A 159 5.79 27.23 -8.60
CA LYS A 159 5.47 28.63 -8.94
C LYS A 159 5.57 28.91 -10.44
N ASP A 160 6.48 28.27 -11.14
CA ASP A 160 6.76 28.52 -12.56
C ASP A 160 5.94 27.60 -13.49
N LYS A 161 5.53 26.43 -12.99
CA LYS A 161 5.00 25.31 -13.79
C LYS A 161 3.58 24.90 -13.42
N GLY A 162 3.00 25.54 -12.41
CA GLY A 162 1.66 25.22 -11.88
C GLY A 162 1.64 23.94 -11.04
N ASN A 163 0.42 23.47 -10.77
CA ASN A 163 0.20 22.20 -10.07
C ASN A 163 0.40 21.02 -11.02
N PHE A 164 1.14 20.01 -10.57
CA PHE A 164 1.19 18.72 -11.26
C PHE A 164 1.06 17.54 -10.30
N THR A 165 0.59 16.42 -10.85
CA THR A 165 0.33 15.20 -10.09
C THR A 165 1.63 14.52 -9.69
N VAL A 166 1.72 14.18 -8.42
CA VAL A 166 2.79 13.37 -7.83
C VAL A 166 2.15 12.26 -7.00
N PHE A 167 2.96 11.34 -6.51
CA PHE A 167 2.53 10.47 -5.41
C PHE A 167 3.57 10.51 -4.32
N LEU A 168 3.10 10.49 -3.07
CA LEU A 168 3.96 10.27 -1.93
C LEU A 168 4.00 8.78 -1.67
N VAL A 169 5.21 8.26 -1.47
CA VAL A 169 5.44 6.86 -1.17
C VAL A 169 6.28 6.75 0.10
N ALA A 170 5.89 5.82 0.95
CA ALA A 170 6.66 5.42 2.11
C ALA A 170 6.97 3.92 2.02
N LYS A 171 8.21 3.55 2.32
CA LYS A 171 8.65 2.17 2.40
C LYS A 171 9.27 1.86 3.74
N GLY A 172 9.14 0.61 4.17
CA GLY A 172 9.81 0.11 5.36
C GLY A 172 11.34 0.11 5.22
N TYR A 173 12.01 -0.23 6.32
CA TYR A 173 13.45 -0.44 6.31
C TYR A 173 13.83 -1.66 5.46
N GLY A 174 14.63 -1.44 4.40
CA GLY A 174 15.32 -2.49 3.65
C GLY A 174 16.83 -2.36 3.83
N SER A 175 17.52 -3.49 3.93
CA SER A 175 18.98 -3.59 4.15
C SER A 175 19.81 -3.13 2.96
N HIS A 176 19.30 -3.30 1.74
CA HIS A 176 19.98 -2.95 0.48
C HIS A 176 19.33 -1.77 -0.25
N ASP A 177 18.50 -1.01 0.45
CA ASP A 177 17.68 0.06 -0.10
C ASP A 177 18.27 1.45 0.19
N SER A 178 17.79 2.45 -0.55
CA SER A 178 18.03 3.86 -0.24
C SER A 178 17.59 4.18 1.19
N THR A 179 18.35 5.02 1.89
CA THR A 179 18.05 5.44 3.26
C THR A 179 16.79 6.30 3.37
N LYS A 180 16.31 6.88 2.26
CA LYS A 180 15.07 7.65 2.20
C LYS A 180 13.86 6.72 2.29
N LEU A 181 13.13 6.82 3.40
CA LEU A 181 11.93 5.99 3.62
C LEU A 181 10.66 6.65 3.10
N ILE A 182 10.57 7.99 3.10
CA ILE A 182 9.45 8.73 2.51
C ILE A 182 9.97 9.60 1.38
N SER A 183 9.29 9.57 0.24
CA SER A 183 9.67 10.33 -0.96
C SER A 183 8.46 10.79 -1.77
N THR A 184 8.62 11.90 -2.49
CA THR A 184 7.62 12.48 -3.37
C THR A 184 8.09 12.26 -4.79
N ARG A 185 7.30 11.51 -5.57
CA ARG A 185 7.70 10.97 -6.87
C ARG A 185 6.86 11.55 -7.99
N ILE A 186 7.51 11.94 -9.08
CA ILE A 186 6.85 12.57 -10.23
C ILE A 186 6.24 11.54 -11.20
N LEU A 187 5.06 11.86 -11.74
CA LEU A 187 4.29 11.01 -12.68
C LEU A 187 4.18 11.61 -14.09
N GLN A 188 5.04 12.58 -14.39
CA GLN A 188 5.13 13.18 -15.71
C GLN A 188 6.58 13.52 -16.03
N VAL A 189 6.96 13.39 -17.30
CA VAL A 189 8.24 13.91 -17.78
C VAL A 189 8.12 15.43 -17.85
N HIS A 190 9.01 16.14 -17.18
CA HIS A 190 8.96 17.60 -17.18
C HIS A 190 10.36 18.22 -17.09
N SER A 191 10.81 18.84 -18.18
CA SER A 191 12.19 19.36 -18.33
C SER A 191 13.21 18.24 -18.06
N ASP A 192 14.01 18.37 -17.01
CA ASP A 192 15.07 17.41 -16.65
C ASP A 192 14.58 16.28 -15.73
N TRP A 193 13.35 16.36 -15.22
CA TRP A 193 12.81 15.33 -14.33
C TRP A 193 12.30 14.12 -15.09
N VAL A 194 12.74 12.96 -14.62
CA VAL A 194 12.34 11.67 -15.16
C VAL A 194 11.20 11.08 -14.32
N LEU A 195 10.33 10.31 -14.95
CA LEU A 195 9.27 9.57 -14.27
C LEU A 195 9.82 8.75 -13.08
N PHE A 196 9.09 8.80 -11.96
CA PHE A 196 9.43 8.18 -10.68
C PHE A 196 10.66 8.74 -9.95
N GLU A 197 11.29 9.80 -10.47
CA GLU A 197 12.35 10.51 -9.74
C GLU A 197 11.78 11.17 -8.47
N SER A 198 12.55 11.13 -7.38
CA SER A 198 12.26 11.90 -6.17
C SER A 198 12.57 13.37 -6.39
N ILE A 199 11.55 14.23 -6.36
CA ILE A 199 11.70 15.67 -6.62
C ILE A 199 12.09 16.48 -5.37
N ILE A 200 11.97 15.88 -4.19
CA ILE A 200 12.43 16.48 -2.93
C ILE A 200 13.77 15.83 -2.55
N GLU A 201 14.81 16.66 -2.46
CA GLU A 201 16.15 16.21 -2.06
C GLU A 201 16.24 15.90 -0.57
N ALA A 202 15.51 16.65 0.26
CA ALA A 202 15.39 16.41 1.68
C ALA A 202 14.77 15.03 1.98
N SER A 203 14.96 14.55 3.20
CA SER A 203 14.38 13.30 3.67
C SER A 203 13.69 13.53 5.00
N ALA A 204 12.37 13.33 5.03
CA ALA A 204 11.57 13.45 6.25
C ALA A 204 12.00 12.41 7.30
N VAL A 205 12.28 11.20 6.81
CA VAL A 205 12.72 10.06 7.61
C VAL A 205 13.89 9.41 6.88
N GLN A 206 14.98 9.17 7.61
CA GLN A 206 16.12 8.42 7.11
C GLN A 206 16.38 7.20 7.98
N SER A 207 16.61 6.06 7.36
CA SER A 207 17.25 4.94 8.04
C SER A 207 18.76 5.18 8.17
N ASN A 208 19.36 4.69 9.26
CA ASN A 208 20.81 4.67 9.40
C ASN A 208 21.34 3.30 8.93
N PRO A 209 22.11 3.22 7.84
CA PRO A 209 22.62 1.95 7.33
C PRO A 209 23.65 1.29 8.26
N PHE A 210 24.30 2.05 9.14
CA PHE A 210 25.33 1.54 10.05
C PHE A 210 24.80 1.07 11.41
N THR A 211 23.54 1.40 11.72
CA THR A 211 22.89 0.92 12.95
C THR A 211 21.46 0.55 12.64
N LEU A 212 21.12 -0.73 12.85
CA LEU A 212 19.75 -1.27 12.80
C LEU A 212 18.89 -0.67 13.92
N ARG A 213 18.58 0.62 13.80
CA ARG A 213 17.72 1.38 14.70
C ARG A 213 16.54 1.86 13.89
N TYR A 214 15.37 1.86 14.53
CA TYR A 214 14.15 2.39 13.91
C TYR A 214 13.81 1.61 12.64
N LEU A 215 13.52 0.32 12.81
CA LEU A 215 13.05 -0.54 11.73
C LEU A 215 11.60 -0.15 11.38
N HIS A 216 11.44 0.91 10.58
CA HIS A 216 10.13 1.39 10.15
C HIS A 216 9.43 0.36 9.29
N ASP A 217 8.14 0.24 9.53
CA ASP A 217 7.24 -0.67 8.85
C ASP A 217 5.92 0.04 8.58
N PHE A 218 5.77 0.57 7.36
CA PHE A 218 4.60 1.36 6.97
C PHE A 218 3.43 0.45 6.59
N ARG A 219 2.25 0.73 7.13
CA ARG A 219 1.07 -0.14 6.97
C ARG A 219 -0.13 0.54 6.34
N HIS A 220 -0.21 1.86 6.45
CA HIS A 220 -1.29 2.61 5.83
C HIS A 220 -0.88 4.05 5.54
N VAL A 221 -1.52 4.65 4.53
CA VAL A 221 -1.36 6.05 4.17
C VAL A 221 -2.71 6.59 3.72
N PHE A 222 -3.02 7.82 4.11
CA PHE A 222 -4.25 8.50 3.69
C PHE A 222 -4.04 10.00 3.65
N LYS A 223 -4.96 10.70 2.97
CA LYS A 223 -5.02 12.16 2.95
C LYS A 223 -6.25 12.65 3.69
N ASP A 224 -6.08 13.72 4.43
CA ASP A 224 -7.19 14.43 5.02
C ASP A 224 -6.86 15.91 5.26
N GLU A 225 -7.82 16.78 4.94
CA GLU A 225 -7.74 18.24 5.18
C GLU A 225 -6.41 18.92 4.76
N GLY A 226 -5.85 18.52 3.61
CA GLY A 226 -4.59 19.10 3.09
C GLY A 226 -3.31 18.52 3.73
N PHE A 227 -3.43 17.44 4.50
CA PHE A 227 -2.33 16.70 5.07
C PHE A 227 -2.27 15.26 4.53
N VAL A 228 -1.08 14.70 4.54
CA VAL A 228 -0.80 13.29 4.30
C VAL A 228 -0.39 12.65 5.62
N TYR A 229 -0.98 11.49 5.92
CA TYR A 229 -0.73 10.74 7.14
C TYR A 229 -0.13 9.38 6.82
N PHE A 230 0.93 8.99 7.52
CA PHE A 230 1.49 7.64 7.42
C PHE A 230 1.38 6.94 8.76
N LEU A 231 0.86 5.72 8.74
CA LEU A 231 0.75 4.88 9.91
C LEU A 231 1.76 3.73 9.80
N PHE A 232 2.63 3.62 10.80
CA PHE A 232 3.74 2.68 10.78
C PHE A 232 4.09 2.16 12.17
N SER A 233 4.79 1.03 12.22
CA SER A 233 5.46 0.57 13.43
C SER A 233 6.96 0.76 13.30
N ARG A 234 7.67 1.00 14.40
CA ARG A 234 9.14 0.90 14.43
C ARG A 234 9.66 0.49 15.79
N THR A 235 10.89 -0.02 15.81
CA THR A 235 11.65 -0.23 17.05
C THR A 235 12.25 1.09 17.55
N LEU A 236 12.49 1.24 18.85
CA LEU A 236 13.18 2.43 19.42
C LEU A 236 14.71 2.29 19.46
N GLY A 237 15.26 1.27 18.80
CA GLY A 237 16.69 0.96 18.84
C GLY A 237 17.13 0.39 20.21
N ALA A 238 18.35 0.73 20.62
CA ALA A 238 19.05 0.10 21.75
C ALA A 238 18.42 0.35 23.14
N GLN A 239 17.52 1.33 23.27
CA GLN A 239 16.90 1.66 24.57
C GLN A 239 15.87 0.62 25.05
N ASP A 240 15.36 -0.25 24.16
CA ASP A 240 14.35 -1.27 24.50
C ASP A 240 14.70 -2.64 23.90
N SER A 241 15.99 -3.00 24.00
CA SER A 241 16.58 -4.23 23.44
C SER A 241 16.43 -4.42 21.92
N GLY A 242 15.89 -3.44 21.20
CA GLY A 242 15.62 -3.51 19.76
C GLY A 242 14.50 -4.49 19.36
N THR A 243 13.79 -5.07 20.33
CA THR A 243 12.79 -6.14 20.08
C THR A 243 11.35 -5.63 20.15
N LYS A 244 11.09 -4.54 20.88
CA LYS A 244 9.75 -4.00 21.03
C LYS A 244 9.40 -3.02 19.92
N ASN A 245 8.23 -3.21 19.32
CA ASN A 245 7.65 -2.30 18.35
C ASN A 245 6.81 -1.22 19.03
N PHE A 246 6.66 -0.09 18.36
CA PHE A 246 5.76 0.99 18.76
C PHE A 246 5.06 1.52 17.51
N THR A 247 3.76 1.76 17.63
CA THR A 247 2.94 2.33 16.55
C THR A 247 3.07 3.86 16.57
N PHE A 248 3.27 4.44 15.41
CA PHE A 248 3.33 5.88 15.20
C PHE A 248 2.41 6.28 14.05
N ILE A 249 1.85 7.47 14.16
CA ILE A 249 1.29 8.21 13.03
C ILE A 249 2.17 9.41 12.75
N SER A 250 2.55 9.61 11.50
CA SER A 250 3.16 10.86 11.05
C SER A 250 2.21 11.67 10.21
N ARG A 251 2.44 12.98 10.19
CA ARG A 251 1.68 13.95 9.40
C ARG A 251 2.64 14.88 8.69
N MET A 252 2.32 15.25 7.45
CA MET A 252 2.96 16.33 6.69
C MET A 252 1.92 17.06 5.83
N CYS A 253 2.17 18.32 5.50
CA CYS A 253 1.36 19.06 4.54
C CYS A 253 1.49 18.43 3.15
N GLU A 254 0.39 18.40 2.38
CA GLU A 254 0.38 17.86 1.02
C GLU A 254 1.34 18.63 0.09
N ASN A 255 1.41 19.95 0.26
CA ASN A 255 2.28 20.85 -0.50
C ASN A 255 3.49 21.32 0.34
N ASP A 256 4.35 20.38 0.73
CA ASP A 256 5.60 20.65 1.45
C ASP A 256 6.81 20.25 0.60
N HIS A 257 7.57 21.25 0.15
CA HIS A 257 8.72 21.02 -0.74
C HIS A 257 10.00 20.60 -0.01
N ASN A 258 10.01 20.62 1.32
CA ASN A 258 11.20 20.34 2.13
C ASN A 258 10.95 19.34 3.26
N TYR A 259 9.71 18.87 3.41
CA TYR A 259 9.24 18.07 4.55
C TYR A 259 9.39 18.73 5.92
N TYR A 260 9.41 20.06 5.98
CA TYR A 260 9.51 20.80 7.26
C TYR A 260 8.29 20.65 8.16
N SER A 261 7.13 20.31 7.59
CA SER A 261 5.89 20.06 8.33
C SER A 261 5.81 18.65 8.91
N TYR A 262 6.81 17.79 8.65
CA TYR A 262 6.83 16.41 9.12
C TYR A 262 6.86 16.33 10.64
N THR A 263 5.90 15.62 11.21
CA THR A 263 5.81 15.38 12.65
C THR A 263 5.32 13.96 12.92
N GLU A 264 5.72 13.37 14.05
CA GLU A 264 5.36 12.01 14.45
C GLU A 264 4.75 12.02 15.85
N LEU A 265 3.70 11.21 16.04
CA LEU A 265 3.07 10.98 17.33
C LEU A 265 2.93 9.48 17.57
N GLN A 266 3.33 9.02 18.76
CA GLN A 266 3.19 7.63 19.15
C GLN A 266 1.73 7.34 19.54
N LEU A 267 1.18 6.25 19.00
CA LEU A 267 -0.15 5.76 19.34
C LEU A 267 -0.07 4.61 20.32
N ASN A 268 -0.89 4.67 21.37
CA ASN A 268 -1.03 3.59 22.35
C ASN A 268 -2.46 3.03 22.27
N CYS A 269 -2.57 1.71 22.06
CA CYS A 269 -3.85 1.02 21.86
C CYS A 269 -4.36 0.27 23.11
N SER A 270 -3.69 0.43 24.25
CA SER A 270 -4.15 -0.09 25.54
C SER A 270 -3.32 0.48 26.70
N ALA A 271 -3.82 0.33 27.92
CA ALA A 271 -3.04 0.55 29.13
C ALA A 271 -1.79 -0.38 29.10
N GLY A 272 -0.60 0.22 29.17
CA GLY A 272 0.68 -0.52 29.06
C GLY A 272 1.14 -0.84 27.63
N ASN A 273 0.42 -0.36 26.60
CA ASN A 273 0.76 -0.55 25.18
C ASN A 273 0.98 -2.03 24.80
N LYS A 274 0.02 -2.90 25.17
CA LYS A 274 0.02 -4.32 24.79
C LYS A 274 -0.08 -4.52 23.27
N TYR A 275 -0.77 -3.60 22.60
CA TYR A 275 -1.06 -3.60 21.17
C TYR A 275 -0.19 -2.54 20.49
N ASN A 276 1.08 -2.87 20.30
CA ASN A 276 2.14 -1.93 19.97
C ASN A 276 2.67 -2.01 18.53
N LYS A 277 2.08 -2.88 17.69
CA LYS A 277 2.45 -3.04 16.27
C LYS A 277 1.20 -3.01 15.39
N VAL A 278 0.99 -1.92 14.65
CA VAL A 278 -0.10 -1.84 13.66
C VAL A 278 0.09 -2.91 12.58
N GLN A 279 -1.01 -3.56 12.18
CA GLN A 279 -1.06 -4.50 11.06
C GLN A 279 -1.80 -3.94 9.86
N ALA A 280 -2.95 -3.30 10.11
CA ALA A 280 -3.79 -2.70 9.09
C ALA A 280 -4.50 -1.47 9.66
N ALA A 281 -4.98 -0.60 8.78
CA ALA A 281 -5.85 0.50 9.16
C ALA A 281 -6.79 0.88 8.02
N TYR A 282 -7.88 1.54 8.38
CA TYR A 282 -8.85 2.08 7.45
C TYR A 282 -9.44 3.37 8.00
N VAL A 283 -9.66 4.35 7.11
CA VAL A 283 -10.29 5.63 7.45
C VAL A 283 -11.74 5.61 6.99
N THR A 284 -12.65 5.88 7.91
CA THR A 284 -14.09 5.82 7.65
C THR A 284 -14.85 6.86 8.46
N LEU A 285 -16.16 6.93 8.25
CA LEU A 285 -17.07 7.70 9.08
C LEU A 285 -17.50 6.87 10.30
N PRO A 286 -17.52 7.44 11.51
CA PRO A 286 -17.86 6.71 12.73
C PRO A 286 -19.33 6.29 12.76
N GLY A 287 -20.21 7.04 12.08
CA GLY A 287 -21.66 6.87 12.21
C GLY A 287 -22.18 7.34 13.59
N GLU A 288 -23.49 7.31 13.77
CA GLU A 288 -24.14 7.93 14.95
C GLU A 288 -23.73 7.29 16.28
N ALA A 289 -23.67 5.96 16.33
CA ALA A 289 -23.41 5.23 17.57
C ALA A 289 -21.99 5.49 18.09
N LEU A 290 -20.97 5.39 17.22
CA LEU A 290 -19.58 5.61 17.60
C LEU A 290 -19.32 7.08 17.90
N ALA A 291 -19.83 8.00 17.09
CA ALA A 291 -19.68 9.45 17.31
C ALA A 291 -20.25 9.89 18.67
N LYS A 292 -21.44 9.40 19.04
CA LYS A 292 -22.05 9.66 20.36
C LYS A 292 -21.19 9.13 21.50
N ASN A 293 -20.65 7.93 21.36
CA ASN A 293 -19.79 7.32 22.39
C ASN A 293 -18.48 8.10 22.56
N MET A 294 -17.80 8.41 21.45
CA MET A 294 -16.57 9.20 21.45
C MET A 294 -16.77 10.58 22.08
N SER A 295 -17.85 11.28 21.72
CA SER A 295 -18.21 12.57 22.32
C SER A 295 -18.48 12.45 23.83
N SER A 296 -19.18 11.39 24.24
CA SER A 296 -19.53 11.18 25.65
C SER A 296 -18.31 10.82 26.51
N SER A 297 -17.26 10.27 25.92
CA SER A 297 -16.02 9.92 26.64
C SER A 297 -15.27 11.17 27.15
N GLY A 298 -15.43 12.32 26.47
CA GLY A 298 -14.74 13.58 26.80
C GLY A 298 -13.27 13.64 26.37
N TRP A 299 -12.69 12.55 25.87
CA TRP A 299 -11.26 12.48 25.48
C TRP A 299 -10.97 13.13 24.12
N TYR A 300 -11.97 13.15 23.23
CA TYR A 300 -11.81 13.54 21.82
C TYR A 300 -12.48 14.88 21.46
N GLY A 301 -13.12 15.53 22.43
CA GLY A 301 -14.02 16.66 22.14
C GLY A 301 -15.33 16.20 21.47
N PRO A 302 -16.13 17.14 20.92
CA PRO A 302 -17.33 16.80 20.17
C PRO A 302 -16.95 16.13 18.84
N VAL A 303 -17.50 14.93 18.60
CA VAL A 303 -17.31 14.15 17.36
C VAL A 303 -18.66 13.97 16.67
N GLY A 304 -18.76 14.44 15.43
CA GLY A 304 -19.91 14.28 14.54
C GLY A 304 -19.92 12.93 13.81
N ALA A 305 -21.10 12.50 13.37
CA ALA A 305 -21.26 11.26 12.60
C ALA A 305 -20.58 11.28 11.22
N GLN A 306 -20.27 12.48 10.72
CA GLN A 306 -19.64 12.75 9.43
C GLN A 306 -18.15 13.10 9.55
N ASP A 307 -17.61 13.11 10.77
CA ASP A 307 -16.18 13.33 10.98
C ASP A 307 -15.42 12.09 10.48
N LYS A 308 -14.17 12.23 10.06
CA LYS A 308 -13.35 11.06 9.70
C LYS A 308 -12.66 10.49 10.92
N VAL A 309 -12.71 9.17 11.05
CA VAL A 309 -11.99 8.43 12.09
C VAL A 309 -11.07 7.39 11.44
N SER A 310 -9.88 7.24 11.99
CA SER A 310 -8.93 6.20 11.59
C SER A 310 -9.00 5.06 12.59
N ILE A 311 -9.32 3.85 12.10
CA ILE A 311 -9.33 2.62 12.88
C ILE A 311 -8.09 1.82 12.49
N TYR A 312 -7.30 1.40 13.48
CA TYR A 312 -6.14 0.56 13.26
C TYR A 312 -6.23 -0.74 14.05
N PHE A 313 -5.72 -1.81 13.44
CA PHE A 313 -5.83 -3.17 13.95
C PHE A 313 -4.45 -3.65 14.44
N PRO A 314 -4.32 -4.04 15.72
CA PRO A 314 -3.11 -4.67 16.22
C PRO A 314 -3.07 -6.17 15.86
N PRO A 315 -1.97 -6.89 16.15
CA PRO A 315 -1.87 -8.31 15.82
C PRO A 315 -2.91 -9.09 16.61
N LEU A 316 -3.62 -10.01 15.94
CA LEU A 316 -4.46 -10.98 16.62
C LEU A 316 -3.56 -11.90 17.43
N THR A 317 -3.72 -11.93 18.76
CA THR A 317 -3.27 -13.07 19.56
C THR A 317 -4.17 -14.24 19.21
N ILE A 318 -3.68 -15.15 18.38
CA ILE A 318 -4.25 -16.49 18.17
C ILE A 318 -3.73 -17.38 19.29
#